data_AF-A0A926HIA0-F1
#
_entry.id   AF-A0A926HIA0-F1
#
_cell.length_a   1.000
_cell.length_b   1.000
_cell.length_c   1.000
_cell.angle_alpha   90.00
_cell.angle_beta   90.00
_cell.angle_gamma   90.00
#
_symmetry.space_group_name_H-M   'P 1'
#
loop_
_entity.id
_entity.type
_entity.pdbx_description
1 polymer ?
#
loop_
_entity_poly.entity_id
_entity_poly.type
_entity_poly.pdbx_seq_one_letter_code
_entity_poly.pdbx_strand_id
1 'polypeptide(L)'
;MIELALSAEDLHSTRFAYSPLVELATSYRVLKDADLQPHVDRWEEAAVRSLHGLEFPYLEMLIPGCGYVPDFLTPTPTRTDLTIEGELQKLLNMPTSIIQASMQTMIARLGDSEDRQQYLIYPHEMIACLVEDLRLYWQRA
;
A
#
# COMPACT_ATOMS: atom_id res chain seq x y z
N MET A 1 7.41 20.38 13.16
CA MET A 1 7.40 19.43 14.28
C MET A 1 6.00 19.45 14.86
N ILE A 2 5.34 18.29 14.98
CA ILE A 2 4.02 18.20 15.62
C ILE A 2 4.28 17.72 17.04
N GLU A 3 3.78 18.46 18.04
CA GLU A 3 3.81 18.06 19.45
C GLU A 3 2.41 17.62 19.86
N LEU A 4 2.31 16.40 20.42
CA LEU A 4 1.07 15.85 20.96
C LEU A 4 1.19 15.79 22.48
N ALA A 5 0.39 16.58 23.19
CA ALA A 5 0.32 16.54 24.65
C ALA A 5 -0.64 15.42 25.08
N LEU A 6 -0.10 14.28 25.48
CA LEU A 6 -0.85 13.11 25.96
C LEU A 6 -0.74 13.00 27.48
N SER A 7 -1.88 12.86 28.16
CA SER A 7 -1.90 12.51 29.58
C SER A 7 -1.66 11.00 29.78
N ALA A 8 -1.45 10.59 31.03
CA ALA A 8 -1.36 9.16 31.36
C ALA A 8 -2.66 8.40 31.03
N GLU A 9 -3.82 9.06 31.12
CA GLU A 9 -5.13 8.49 30.78
C GLU A 9 -5.29 8.31 29.26
N ASP A 10 -4.80 9.27 28.47
CA ASP A 10 -4.78 9.17 27.01
C ASP A 10 -3.91 7.99 26.56
N LEU A 11 -2.73 7.81 27.18
CA LEU A 11 -1.85 6.67 26.89
C LEU A 11 -2.50 5.34 27.27
N HIS A 12 -3.22 5.28 28.40
CA HIS A 12 -3.93 4.06 28.80
C HIS A 12 -5.06 3.68 27.83
N SER A 13 -5.67 4.68 27.20
CA SER A 13 -6.75 4.51 26.22
C SER A 13 -6.26 4.32 24.78
N THR A 14 -4.95 4.53 24.53
CA THR A 14 -4.35 4.41 23.20
C THR A 14 -4.07 2.94 22.87
N ARG A 15 -4.46 2.53 21.65
CA ARG A 15 -4.16 1.20 21.11
C ARG A 15 -3.28 1.33 19.88
N PHE A 16 -2.23 0.52 19.81
CA PHE A 16 -1.43 0.37 18.60
C PHE A 16 -2.12 -0.61 17.66
N ALA A 17 -2.38 -0.17 16.44
CA ALA A 17 -2.91 -0.98 15.36
C ALA A 17 -2.03 -0.78 14.12
N TYR A 18 -1.93 -1.81 13.29
CA TYR A 18 -1.19 -1.77 12.03
C TYR A 18 -2.07 -2.37 10.93
N SER A 19 -1.81 -1.97 9.69
CA SER A 19 -2.43 -2.54 8.50
C SER A 19 -1.37 -3.32 7.73
N PRO A 20 -1.49 -4.65 7.59
CA PRO A 20 -0.65 -5.43 6.69
C PRO A 20 -0.53 -4.83 5.29
N LEU A 21 -1.60 -4.23 4.77
CA LEU A 21 -1.59 -3.57 3.47
C LEU A 21 -0.74 -2.28 3.45
N VAL A 22 -0.79 -1.47 4.51
CA VAL A 22 0.10 -0.30 4.67
C VAL A 22 1.56 -0.75 4.72
N GLU A 23 1.88 -1.75 5.56
CA GLU A 23 3.24 -2.30 5.69
C GLU A 23 3.76 -2.87 4.36
N LEU A 24 2.88 -3.54 3.61
CA LEU A 24 3.20 -4.01 2.27
C LEU A 24 3.55 -2.83 1.35
N ALA A 25 2.68 -1.83 1.26
CA ALA A 25 2.88 -0.70 0.36
C ALA A 25 4.13 0.12 0.71
N THR A 26 4.44 0.29 1.99
CA THR A 26 5.65 0.98 2.45
C THR A 26 6.90 0.15 2.21
N SER A 27 6.86 -1.16 2.47
CA SER A 27 8.00 -2.06 2.20
C SER A 27 8.34 -2.11 0.71
N TYR A 28 7.33 -2.19 -0.17
CA TYR A 28 7.54 -2.17 -1.62
C TYR A 28 8.15 -0.84 -2.08
N ARG A 29 7.73 0.28 -1.48
CA ARG A 29 8.33 1.59 -1.76
C ARG A 29 9.80 1.67 -1.36
N VAL A 30 10.17 1.09 -0.22
CA VAL A 30 11.57 1.02 0.23
C VAL A 30 12.42 0.28 -0.81
N LEU A 31 11.93 -0.83 -1.37
CA LEU A 31 12.66 -1.57 -2.42
C LEU A 31 12.85 -0.78 -3.73
N LYS A 32 12.02 0.23 -3.98
CA LYS A 32 12.14 1.10 -5.18
C LYS A 32 13.09 2.27 -4.97
N ASP A 33 13.33 2.67 -3.73
CA ASP A 33 14.15 3.82 -3.37
C ASP A 33 14.83 3.56 -2.01
N ALA A 34 15.98 2.89 -2.07
CA ALA A 34 16.75 2.46 -0.90
C ALA A 34 17.24 3.64 -0.04
N ASP A 35 17.36 4.85 -0.63
CA ASP A 35 17.76 6.06 0.09
C ASP A 35 16.71 6.52 1.12
N LEU A 36 15.50 5.93 1.10
CA LEU A 36 14.43 6.25 2.04
C LEU A 36 14.68 5.75 3.47
N GLN A 37 15.43 4.65 3.67
CA GLN A 37 15.63 4.07 5.01
C GLN A 37 17.01 3.37 5.18
N PRO A 38 18.04 4.06 5.72
CA PRO A 38 19.39 3.52 5.85
C PRO A 38 19.56 2.44 6.96
N HIS A 39 18.49 1.80 7.41
CA HIS A 39 18.49 0.86 8.53
C HIS A 39 17.89 -0.51 8.18
N VAL A 40 17.45 -0.71 6.94
CA VAL A 40 16.75 -1.94 6.50
C VAL A 40 17.56 -2.78 5.52
N ASP A 41 18.82 -2.42 5.27
CA ASP A 41 19.71 -2.99 4.24
C ASP A 41 19.72 -4.53 4.24
N ARG A 42 19.76 -5.17 5.42
CA ARG A 42 19.75 -6.64 5.52
C ARG A 42 18.44 -7.28 5.08
N TRP A 43 17.32 -6.64 5.39
CA TRP A 43 16.01 -7.10 4.94
C TRP A 43 15.85 -6.83 3.44
N GLU A 44 16.25 -5.65 2.98
CA GLU A 44 16.20 -5.27 1.57
C GLU A 44 16.96 -6.28 0.70
N GLU A 45 18.21 -6.58 1.05
CA GLU A 45 18.99 -7.60 0.34
C GLU A 45 18.30 -8.98 0.30
N ALA A 46 17.63 -9.38 1.39
CA ALA A 46 16.92 -10.64 1.47
C ALA A 46 15.65 -10.62 0.59
N ALA A 47 14.88 -9.54 0.63
CA ALA A 47 13.67 -9.33 -0.16
C ALA A 47 14.00 -9.25 -1.66
N VAL A 48 15.02 -8.49 -2.06
CA VAL A 48 15.47 -8.43 -3.46
C VAL A 48 15.85 -9.81 -3.98
N ARG A 49 16.52 -10.64 -3.16
CA ARG A 49 16.84 -12.02 -3.54
C ARG A 49 15.61 -12.91 -3.64
N SER A 50 14.65 -12.81 -2.71
CA SER A 50 13.46 -13.66 -2.70
C SER A 50 12.46 -13.31 -3.81
N LEU A 51 12.46 -12.04 -4.23
CA LEU A 51 11.61 -11.50 -5.30
C LEU A 51 12.26 -11.59 -6.69
N HIS A 52 13.50 -12.04 -6.80
CA HIS A 52 14.23 -12.09 -8.07
C HIS A 52 13.45 -12.87 -9.15
N GLY A 53 13.16 -12.21 -10.27
CA GLY A 53 12.44 -12.77 -11.41
C GLY A 53 10.92 -12.76 -11.28
N LEU A 54 10.38 -12.14 -10.23
CA LEU A 54 8.95 -11.80 -10.13
C LEU A 54 8.74 -10.36 -10.62
N GLU A 55 7.61 -10.15 -11.30
CA GLU A 55 7.18 -8.83 -11.77
C GLU A 55 5.89 -8.46 -11.04
N PHE A 56 5.76 -7.16 -10.71
CA PHE A 56 4.60 -6.64 -9.99
C PHE A 56 4.03 -5.41 -10.71
N PRO A 57 3.56 -5.56 -11.96
CA PRO A 57 3.17 -4.42 -12.80
C PRO A 57 2.11 -3.52 -12.15
N TYR A 58 1.19 -4.09 -11.37
CA TYR A 58 0.14 -3.32 -10.69
C TYR A 58 0.65 -2.60 -9.44
N LEU A 59 1.62 -3.19 -8.71
CA LEU A 59 2.32 -2.48 -7.62
C LEU A 59 3.23 -1.37 -8.15
N GLU A 60 3.99 -1.65 -9.21
CA GLU A 60 4.90 -0.68 -9.82
C GLU A 60 4.19 0.59 -10.25
N MET A 61 3.01 0.43 -10.85
CA MET A 61 2.18 1.53 -11.30
C MET A 61 1.56 2.32 -10.12
N LEU A 62 1.04 1.67 -9.07
CA LEU A 62 0.35 2.37 -7.97
C LEU A 62 1.26 2.87 -6.84
N ILE A 63 2.44 2.28 -6.69
CA ILE A 63 3.36 2.58 -5.59
C ILE A 63 4.61 3.22 -6.17
N PRO A 64 4.63 4.55 -6.38
CA PRO A 64 5.83 5.24 -6.82
C PRO A 64 6.90 5.24 -5.70
N GLY A 65 8.18 5.43 -6.04
CA GLY A 65 9.25 5.58 -5.04
C GLY A 65 9.02 6.79 -4.11
N CYS A 66 8.43 7.86 -4.64
CA CYS A 66 8.03 9.04 -3.87
C CYS A 66 6.66 9.57 -4.32
N GLY A 67 5.98 10.32 -3.44
CA GLY A 67 4.70 10.96 -3.74
C GLY A 67 3.48 10.18 -3.24
N TYR A 68 2.36 10.31 -3.95
CA TYR A 68 1.05 9.81 -3.52
C TYR A 68 0.86 8.32 -3.78
N VAL A 69 0.28 7.62 -2.80
CA VAL A 69 -0.29 6.27 -2.93
C VAL A 69 -1.80 6.37 -2.84
N PRO A 70 -2.56 5.66 -3.67
CA PRO A 70 -4.01 5.56 -3.52
C PRO A 70 -4.43 5.18 -2.10
N ASP A 71 -5.37 5.94 -1.52
CA ASP A 71 -5.76 5.78 -0.11
C ASP A 71 -6.25 4.36 0.24
N PHE A 72 -6.78 3.63 -0.75
CA PHE A 72 -7.19 2.24 -0.57
C PHE A 72 -6.03 1.26 -0.30
N LEU A 73 -4.79 1.62 -0.67
CA LEU A 73 -3.57 0.90 -0.31
C LEU A 73 -2.95 1.37 1.02
N THR A 74 -3.46 2.46 1.58
CA THR A 74 -3.02 2.98 2.88
C THR A 74 -4.20 3.17 3.85
N PRO A 75 -4.99 2.12 4.12
CA PRO A 75 -6.18 2.25 4.96
C PRO A 75 -5.80 2.54 6.42
N THR A 76 -6.57 3.40 7.07
CA THR A 76 -6.47 3.59 8.52
C THR A 76 -6.89 2.30 9.24
N PRO A 77 -6.02 1.69 10.06
CA PRO A 77 -6.35 0.45 10.75
C PRO A 77 -7.42 0.72 11.82
N THR A 78 -8.54 0.00 11.74
CA THR A 78 -9.67 0.15 12.69
C THR A 78 -9.66 -0.88 13.82
N ARG A 79 -8.81 -1.90 13.71
CA ARG A 79 -8.68 -3.01 14.69
C ARG A 79 -7.22 -3.44 14.76
N THR A 80 -6.87 -4.15 15.82
CA THR A 80 -5.49 -4.61 16.09
C THR A 80 -5.18 -5.99 15.49
N ASP A 81 -6.20 -6.73 15.04
CA ASP A 81 -6.12 -8.11 14.57
C ASP A 81 -6.31 -8.24 13.04
N LEU A 82 -5.85 -7.24 12.29
CA LEU A 82 -5.96 -7.25 10.83
C LEU A 82 -5.04 -8.33 10.22
N THR A 83 -5.54 -9.02 9.20
CA THR A 83 -4.80 -10.00 8.41
C THR A 83 -4.70 -9.51 6.97
N ILE A 84 -3.64 -9.91 6.27
CA ILE A 84 -3.46 -9.55 4.85
C ILE A 84 -4.67 -9.96 4.01
N GLU A 85 -5.11 -11.22 4.10
CA GLU A 85 -6.26 -11.71 3.32
C GLU A 85 -7.56 -10.97 3.69
N GLY A 86 -7.72 -10.58 4.96
CA GLY A 86 -8.86 -9.77 5.40
C GLY A 86 -8.86 -8.38 4.77
N GLU A 87 -7.70 -7.77 4.57
CA GLU A 87 -7.58 -6.48 3.88
C GLU A 87 -7.68 -6.61 2.36
N LEU A 88 -7.11 -7.65 1.75
CA LEU A 88 -7.27 -7.95 0.33
C LEU A 88 -8.75 -8.21 -0.02
N GLN A 89 -9.50 -8.88 0.85
CA GLN A 89 -10.93 -9.08 0.65
C GLN A 89 -11.72 -7.76 0.74
N LYS A 90 -11.27 -6.80 1.54
CA LYS A 90 -11.87 -5.45 1.55
C LYS A 90 -11.59 -4.69 0.26
N LEU A 91 -10.39 -4.82 -0.30
CA LEU A 91 -10.07 -4.25 -1.62
C LEU A 91 -11.00 -4.82 -2.70
N LEU A 92 -11.15 -6.14 -2.77
CA LEU A 92 -12.01 -6.80 -3.77
C LEU A 92 -13.48 -6.33 -3.69
N ASN A 93 -13.96 -6.00 -2.49
CA ASN A 93 -15.33 -5.52 -2.25
C ASN A 93 -15.44 -3.99 -2.20
N MET A 94 -14.39 -3.26 -2.55
CA MET A 94 -14.36 -1.82 -2.41
C MET A 94 -15.31 -1.14 -3.41
N PRO A 95 -16.13 -0.15 -3.00
CA PRO A 95 -17.00 0.55 -3.93
C PRO A 95 -16.20 1.25 -5.05
N THR A 96 -16.68 1.14 -6.29
CA THR A 96 -16.12 1.83 -7.47
C THR A 96 -15.81 3.30 -7.21
N SER A 97 -16.71 4.02 -6.53
CA SER A 97 -16.53 5.45 -6.26
C SER A 97 -15.30 5.76 -5.41
N ILE A 98 -14.90 4.87 -4.50
CA ILE A 98 -13.70 5.04 -3.67
C ILE A 98 -12.45 4.82 -4.51
N ILE A 99 -12.42 3.74 -5.31
CA ILE A 99 -11.30 3.43 -6.21
C ILE A 99 -11.09 4.60 -7.18
N GLN A 100 -12.16 5.04 -7.85
CA GLN A 100 -12.10 6.15 -8.81
C GLN A 100 -11.64 7.46 -8.16
N ALA A 101 -12.10 7.78 -6.94
CA ALA A 101 -11.69 9.00 -6.24
C ALA A 101 -10.19 9.01 -5.91
N SER A 102 -9.66 7.90 -5.39
CA SER A 102 -8.21 7.77 -5.13
C SER A 102 -7.41 7.83 -6.44
N MET A 103 -7.89 7.19 -7.52
CA MET A 103 -7.21 7.23 -8.81
C MET A 103 -7.24 8.61 -9.47
N GLN A 104 -8.33 9.35 -9.36
CA GLN A 104 -8.40 10.75 -9.79
C GLN A 104 -7.38 11.62 -9.05
N THR A 105 -7.22 11.40 -7.74
CA THR A 105 -6.22 12.10 -6.92
C THR A 105 -4.81 11.76 -7.40
N MET A 106 -4.56 10.48 -7.70
CA MET A 106 -3.27 10.03 -8.22
C MET A 106 -2.97 10.65 -9.59
N ILE A 107 -3.92 10.65 -10.51
CA ILE A 107 -3.78 11.25 -11.85
C ILE A 107 -3.51 12.76 -11.74
N ALA A 108 -4.25 13.46 -10.88
CA ALA A 108 -4.06 14.89 -10.65
C ALA A 108 -2.67 15.23 -10.08
N ARG A 109 -2.08 14.34 -9.26
CA ARG A 109 -0.78 14.58 -8.60
C ARG A 109 0.41 14.09 -9.39
N LEU A 110 0.28 12.95 -10.08
CA LEU A 110 1.38 12.22 -10.70
C LEU A 110 1.27 12.13 -12.23
N GLY A 111 0.26 12.76 -12.81
CA GLY A 111 -0.01 12.76 -14.25
C GLY A 111 -0.89 11.61 -14.69
N ASP A 112 -1.34 11.71 -15.94
CA ASP A 112 -2.20 10.70 -16.55
C ASP A 112 -1.38 9.59 -17.24
N SER A 113 -1.92 8.38 -17.31
CA SER A 113 -1.38 7.28 -18.11
C SER A 113 -2.50 6.32 -18.51
N GLU A 114 -2.31 5.56 -19.59
CA GLU A 114 -3.30 4.57 -20.04
C GLU A 114 -3.63 3.57 -18.91
N ASP A 115 -2.61 3.08 -18.19
CA ASP A 115 -2.82 2.15 -17.08
C ASP A 115 -3.65 2.76 -15.93
N ARG A 116 -3.45 4.06 -15.62
CA ARG A 116 -4.25 4.75 -14.58
C ARG A 116 -5.69 4.97 -15.04
N GLN A 117 -5.91 5.22 -16.33
CA GLN A 117 -7.25 5.31 -16.92
C GLN A 117 -8.00 3.97 -16.86
N GLN A 118 -7.31 2.84 -16.98
CA GLN A 118 -7.94 1.52 -16.83
C GLN A 118 -8.63 1.35 -15.47
N TYR A 119 -8.09 1.92 -14.38
CA TYR A 119 -8.77 1.87 -13.08
C TYR A 119 -10.03 2.72 -13.01
N LEU A 120 -10.16 3.73 -13.87
CA LEU A 120 -11.39 4.53 -13.96
C LEU A 120 -12.47 3.79 -14.75
N ILE A 121 -12.08 3.02 -15.76
CA ILE A 121 -12.99 2.29 -16.66
C ILE A 121 -13.37 0.92 -16.09
N TYR A 122 -12.40 0.17 -15.57
CA TYR A 122 -12.53 -1.22 -15.09
C TYR A 122 -12.01 -1.37 -13.64
N PRO A 123 -12.60 -0.66 -12.67
CA PRO A 123 -12.05 -0.55 -11.31
C PRO A 123 -11.92 -1.90 -10.61
N HIS A 124 -12.92 -2.78 -10.70
CA HIS A 124 -12.90 -4.05 -9.99
C HIS A 124 -11.96 -5.07 -10.62
N GLU A 125 -11.87 -5.07 -11.95
CA GLU A 125 -10.94 -5.90 -12.71
C GLU A 125 -9.50 -5.52 -12.38
N MET A 126 -9.19 -4.22 -12.39
CA MET A 126 -7.85 -3.74 -12.05
C MET A 126 -7.49 -3.97 -10.58
N ILE A 127 -8.46 -3.88 -9.66
CA ILE A 127 -8.25 -4.27 -8.25
C ILE A 127 -8.03 -5.77 -8.09
N ALA A 128 -8.74 -6.62 -8.85
CA ALA A 128 -8.51 -8.06 -8.80
C ALA A 128 -7.07 -8.42 -9.24
N CYS A 129 -6.58 -7.81 -10.31
CA CYS A 129 -5.19 -7.99 -10.74
C CYS A 129 -4.18 -7.46 -9.70
N LEU A 130 -4.43 -6.28 -9.14
CA LEU A 130 -3.61 -5.72 -8.06
C LEU A 130 -3.53 -6.65 -6.84
N VAL A 131 -4.65 -7.28 -6.46
CA VAL A 131 -4.72 -8.21 -5.33
C VAL A 131 -3.84 -9.43 -5.54
N GLU A 132 -3.70 -9.92 -6.77
CA GLU A 132 -2.77 -11.03 -7.07
C GLU A 132 -1.31 -10.61 -6.88
N ASP A 133 -0.91 -9.41 -7.35
CA ASP A 133 0.44 -8.89 -7.11
C ASP A 133 0.70 -8.69 -5.61
N LEU A 134 -0.24 -8.08 -4.88
CA LEU A 134 -0.14 -7.87 -3.43
C LEU A 134 0.03 -9.21 -2.70
N ARG A 135 -0.77 -10.21 -3.05
CA ARG A 135 -0.70 -11.53 -2.43
C ARG A 135 0.62 -12.21 -2.73
N LEU A 136 1.07 -12.18 -3.99
CA LEU A 136 2.34 -12.78 -4.39
C LEU A 136 3.52 -12.11 -3.67
N TYR A 137 3.54 -10.78 -3.61
CA TYR A 137 4.58 -10.04 -2.91
C TYR A 137 4.60 -10.41 -1.42
N TRP A 138 3.46 -10.40 -0.74
CA TRP A 138 3.36 -10.76 0.68
C TRP A 138 3.86 -12.17 1.00
N GLN A 139 3.69 -13.11 0.07
CA GLN A 139 4.12 -14.50 0.26
C GLN A 139 5.63 -14.70 0.02
N ARG A 140 6.29 -13.77 -0.66
CA ARG A 140 7.65 -13.95 -1.18
C ARG A 140 8.67 -12.99 -0.58
N ALA A 141 8.28 -11.76 -0.25
CA ALA A 141 9.13 -10.76 0.41
C ALA A 141 9.44 -11.19 1.86
#